data_AF-A0A2R4MC84-F1
#
_entry.id   AF-A0A2R4MC84-F1
#
_cell.length_a   1.000
_cell.length_b   1.000
_cell.length_c   1.000
_cell.angle_alpha   90.00
_cell.angle_beta   90.00
_cell.angle_gamma   90.00
#
_symmetry.space_group_name_H-M   'P 1'
#
loop_
_entity.id
_entity.type
_entity.pdbx_description
1 polymer ?
#
loop_
_entity_poly.entity_id
_entity_poly.type
_entity_poly.pdbx_seq_one_letter_code
_entity_poly.pdbx_strand_id
1 'polypeptide(L)'
;MIQENEIGGKSNRALKVDDYFVSPYSSALVWFGICTFLVAVFLASQLGVQAKFFDNMPLEKQPGLWSAIGIIGMLIFGFFQIVQFWFHRNGLQAPGFVSEALIWLRAAEYVLWFMAYVYLVPVVGYLPTTIGFLMLMTWRLGYRHRLYFGFAALSGLLIVVIFKSFLQVKIPGGALYEYLPDMVRSFAILYL
;
A
#
# COMPACT_ATOMS: atom_id res chain seq x y z
N MET A 1 -24.67 -1.55 32.98
CA MET A 1 -24.94 -2.09 31.62
C MET A 1 -23.75 -1.77 30.73
N ILE A 2 -22.75 -2.62 30.82
CA ILE A 2 -21.67 -2.74 29.84
C ILE A 2 -21.78 -4.20 29.44
N GLN A 3 -22.11 -4.48 28.18
CA GLN A 3 -22.05 -5.84 27.65
C GLN A 3 -20.59 -6.29 27.73
N GLU A 4 -20.29 -7.13 28.72
CA GLU A 4 -19.07 -7.91 28.73
C GLU A 4 -19.11 -8.83 27.50
N ASN A 5 -18.26 -8.50 26.54
CA ASN A 5 -17.94 -9.35 25.41
C ASN A 5 -17.52 -10.73 25.94
N GLU A 6 -18.22 -11.77 25.50
CA GLU A 6 -17.98 -13.18 25.78
C GLU A 6 -16.65 -13.70 25.19
N ILE A 7 -15.52 -13.11 25.56
CA ILE A 7 -14.17 -13.60 25.26
C ILE A 7 -13.63 -14.42 26.47
N GLY A 8 -14.55 -15.01 27.24
CA GLY A 8 -14.28 -15.68 28.52
C GLY A 8 -14.47 -17.19 28.53
N GLY A 9 -14.83 -17.82 27.41
CA GLY A 9 -14.97 -19.27 27.30
C GLY A 9 -13.64 -19.98 27.05
N LYS A 10 -12.77 -20.06 28.07
CA LYS A 10 -11.51 -20.81 28.03
C LYS A 10 -11.77 -22.31 27.83
N SER A 11 -11.76 -22.76 26.58
CA SER A 11 -11.38 -24.14 26.26
C SER A 11 -9.86 -24.24 26.40
N ASN A 12 -9.37 -24.79 27.51
CA ASN A 12 -7.97 -25.15 27.72
C ASN A 12 -7.56 -26.34 26.83
N ARG A 13 -7.69 -26.19 25.50
CA ARG A 13 -7.06 -27.10 24.56
C ARG A 13 -5.71 -26.48 24.20
N ALA A 14 -4.62 -27.18 24.49
CA ALA A 14 -3.32 -26.82 23.93
C ALA A 14 -3.50 -26.82 22.40
N LEU A 15 -3.43 -25.63 21.78
CA LEU A 15 -3.50 -25.48 20.33
C LEU A 15 -2.42 -26.37 19.74
N LYS A 16 -2.82 -27.40 19.01
CA LYS A 16 -1.85 -28.27 18.33
C LYS A 16 -1.20 -27.43 17.23
N VAL A 17 0.06 -27.73 16.92
CA VAL A 17 0.75 -27.10 15.79
C VAL A 17 -0.08 -27.24 14.50
N ASP A 18 -0.80 -28.36 14.36
CA ASP A 18 -1.75 -28.64 13.28
C ASP A 18 -2.93 -27.65 13.20
N ASP A 19 -3.32 -27.00 14.31
CA ASP A 19 -4.38 -25.98 14.35
C ASP A 19 -3.91 -24.64 13.73
N TYR A 20 -2.60 -24.41 13.58
CA TYR A 20 -2.08 -23.30 12.76
C TYR A 20 -2.03 -23.65 11.27
N PHE A 21 -2.10 -24.94 10.94
CA PHE A 21 -2.09 -25.48 9.59
C PHE A 21 -3.50 -25.87 9.12
N VAL A 22 -4.53 -25.11 9.54
CA VAL A 22 -5.82 -25.13 8.86
C VAL A 22 -5.55 -24.87 7.38
N SER A 23 -6.11 -25.73 6.52
CA SER A 23 -5.98 -25.71 5.05
C SER A 23 -5.73 -24.29 4.53
N PRO A 24 -4.57 -23.99 3.91
CA PRO A 24 -4.17 -22.63 3.51
C PRO A 24 -5.10 -22.01 2.45
N TYR A 25 -6.08 -22.80 1.97
CA TYR A 25 -7.02 -22.41 0.96
C TYR A 25 -8.23 -21.70 1.60
N SER A 26 -8.09 -20.38 1.82
CA SER A 26 -9.23 -19.51 2.14
C SER A 26 -10.14 -19.34 0.93
N SER A 27 -11.45 -19.30 1.15
CA SER A 27 -12.44 -18.99 0.10
C SER A 27 -12.16 -17.64 -0.56
N ALA A 28 -11.61 -16.67 0.18
CA ALA A 28 -11.25 -15.39 -0.37
C ALA A 28 -10.02 -15.45 -1.27
N LEU A 29 -9.11 -16.41 -1.06
CA LEU A 29 -7.91 -16.59 -1.88
C LEU A 29 -8.29 -16.98 -3.33
N VAL A 30 -9.38 -17.73 -3.49
CA VAL A 30 -9.99 -18.05 -4.78
C VAL A 30 -10.50 -16.78 -5.47
N TRP A 31 -11.28 -15.97 -4.75
CA TRP A 31 -11.82 -14.72 -5.28
C TRP A 31 -10.72 -13.71 -5.60
N PHE A 32 -9.70 -13.62 -4.77
CA PHE A 32 -8.50 -12.83 -5.04
C PHE A 32 -7.83 -13.28 -6.35
N GLY A 33 -7.61 -14.58 -6.52
CA GLY A 33 -7.06 -15.15 -7.76
C GLY A 33 -7.91 -14.84 -8.99
N ILE A 34 -9.23 -14.98 -8.89
CA ILE A 34 -10.16 -14.65 -9.99
C ILE A 34 -10.10 -13.15 -10.31
N CYS A 35 -10.23 -12.28 -9.31
CA CYS A 35 -10.22 -10.83 -9.51
C CYS A 35 -8.90 -10.35 -10.11
N THR A 36 -7.76 -10.83 -9.60
CA THR A 36 -6.44 -10.46 -10.11
C THR A 36 -6.20 -10.98 -11.52
N PHE A 37 -6.66 -12.19 -11.84
CA PHE A 37 -6.61 -12.71 -13.21
C PHE A 37 -7.46 -11.89 -14.18
N LEU A 38 -8.69 -11.52 -13.80
CA LEU A 38 -9.54 -10.64 -14.62
C LEU A 38 -8.90 -9.27 -14.84
N VAL A 39 -8.27 -8.69 -13.82
CA VAL A 39 -7.49 -7.45 -13.95
C VAL A 39 -6.31 -7.64 -14.91
N ALA A 40 -5.59 -8.76 -14.83
CA ALA A 40 -4.47 -9.05 -15.74
C ALA A 40 -4.95 -9.18 -17.19
N VAL A 41 -6.10 -9.83 -17.44
CA VAL A 41 -6.73 -9.90 -18.77
C VAL A 41 -7.12 -8.52 -19.27
N PHE A 42 -7.71 -7.69 -18.41
CA PHE A 42 -8.03 -6.31 -18.74
C PHE A 42 -6.77 -5.51 -19.10
N LEU A 43 -5.71 -5.58 -18.30
CA LEU A 43 -4.44 -4.90 -18.59
C LEU A 43 -3.80 -5.40 -19.89
N ALA A 44 -3.86 -6.71 -20.17
CA ALA A 44 -3.38 -7.28 -21.43
C ALA A 44 -4.14 -6.71 -22.64
N SER A 45 -5.46 -6.48 -22.51
CA SER A 45 -6.26 -5.86 -23.57
C SER A 45 -5.84 -4.41 -23.86
N GLN A 46 -5.30 -3.70 -22.86
CA GLN A 46 -4.87 -2.30 -22.98
C GLN A 46 -3.40 -2.13 -23.38
N LEU A 47 -2.61 -3.21 -23.38
CA LEU A 47 -1.18 -3.18 -23.61
C LEU A 47 -0.83 -2.52 -24.97
N GLY A 48 -1.55 -2.86 -26.04
CA GLY A 48 -1.31 -2.30 -27.37
C GLY A 48 -1.66 -0.82 -27.50
N VAL A 49 -2.53 -0.29 -26.63
CA VAL A 49 -2.97 1.11 -26.66
C VAL A 49 -2.06 1.99 -25.80
N GLN A 50 -1.70 1.52 -24.61
CA GLN A 50 -0.95 2.29 -23.61
C GLN A 50 0.57 2.06 -23.66
N ALA A 51 1.01 0.87 -24.05
CA ALA A 51 2.42 0.48 -24.11
C ALA A 51 2.79 0.13 -25.56
N LYS A 52 2.81 1.15 -26.42
CA LYS A 52 3.11 0.99 -27.85
C LYS A 52 4.50 0.36 -28.05
N PHE A 53 4.52 -0.69 -28.85
CA PHE A 53 5.74 -1.27 -29.40
C PHE A 53 6.13 -0.48 -30.64
N PHE A 54 7.41 -0.09 -30.71
CA PHE A 54 7.96 0.63 -31.86
C PHE A 54 8.85 -0.33 -32.66
N ASP A 55 8.57 -0.46 -33.96
CA ASP A 55 9.24 -1.42 -34.85
C ASP A 55 10.73 -1.13 -35.07
N ASN A 56 11.17 0.12 -34.86
CA ASN A 56 12.54 0.59 -35.13
C ASN A 56 13.42 0.70 -33.87
N MET A 57 13.10 -0.03 -32.80
CA MET A 57 13.86 0.02 -31.56
C MET A 57 14.23 -1.39 -31.07
N PRO A 58 15.48 -1.62 -30.62
CA PRO A 58 15.86 -2.90 -30.03
C PRO A 58 14.96 -3.24 -28.85
N LEU A 59 14.64 -4.54 -28.70
CA LEU A 59 13.65 -5.07 -27.76
C LEU A 59 13.82 -4.49 -26.34
N GLU A 60 15.05 -4.44 -25.84
CA GLU A 60 15.40 -3.97 -24.48
C GLU A 60 15.03 -2.51 -24.20
N LYS A 61 15.03 -1.65 -25.22
CA LYS A 61 14.70 -0.23 -25.09
C LYS A 61 13.21 0.04 -25.25
N GLN A 62 12.42 -0.97 -25.60
CA GLN A 62 10.99 -0.80 -25.82
C GLN A 62 10.30 -0.49 -24.48
N PRO A 63 9.58 0.64 -24.38
CA PRO A 63 8.90 1.04 -23.13
C PRO A 63 7.90 -0.02 -22.64
N GLY A 64 7.30 -0.77 -23.56
CA GLY A 64 6.29 -1.78 -23.25
C GLY A 64 6.81 -3.15 -22.85
N LEU A 65 8.11 -3.45 -23.03
CA LEU A 65 8.64 -4.80 -22.83
C LEU A 65 8.45 -5.28 -21.39
N TRP A 66 8.86 -4.49 -20.40
CA TRP A 66 8.78 -4.89 -18.99
C TRP A 66 7.34 -4.99 -18.49
N SER A 67 6.48 -4.08 -18.95
CA SER A 67 5.05 -4.13 -18.68
C SER A 67 4.42 -5.39 -19.26
N ALA A 68 4.79 -5.77 -20.48
CA ALA A 68 4.30 -6.98 -21.14
C ALA A 68 4.75 -8.25 -20.41
N ILE A 69 6.03 -8.35 -20.03
CA ILE A 69 6.54 -9.47 -19.24
C ILE A 69 5.77 -9.60 -17.92
N GLY A 70 5.56 -8.47 -17.22
CA GLY A 70 4.79 -8.46 -15.98
C GLY A 70 3.37 -8.95 -16.16
N ILE A 71 2.66 -8.47 -17.18
CA ILE A 71 1.27 -8.86 -17.48
C ILE A 71 1.18 -10.32 -17.92
N ILE A 72 2.09 -10.79 -18.78
CA ILE A 72 2.16 -12.21 -19.19
C ILE A 72 2.42 -13.09 -17.98
N GLY A 73 3.34 -12.70 -17.09
CA GLY A 73 3.57 -13.39 -15.82
C GLY A 73 2.31 -13.46 -14.97
N MET A 74 1.60 -12.35 -14.78
CA MET A 74 0.34 -12.30 -14.04
C MET A 74 -0.72 -13.22 -14.65
N LEU A 75 -0.84 -13.30 -15.97
CA LEU A 75 -1.77 -14.19 -16.66
C LEU A 75 -1.43 -15.67 -16.43
N ILE A 76 -0.15 -16.04 -16.58
CA ILE A 76 0.30 -17.43 -16.40
C ILE A 76 0.08 -17.86 -14.95
N PHE A 77 0.60 -17.09 -13.98
CA PHE A 77 0.46 -17.44 -12.57
C PHE A 77 -1.00 -17.39 -12.11
N GLY A 78 -1.79 -16.40 -12.55
CA GLY A 78 -3.21 -16.32 -12.25
C GLY A 78 -4.01 -17.51 -12.81
N PHE A 79 -3.69 -17.96 -14.02
CA PHE A 79 -4.29 -19.16 -14.61
C PHE A 79 -3.95 -20.41 -13.78
N PHE A 80 -2.67 -20.64 -13.46
CA PHE A 80 -2.26 -21.77 -12.65
C PHE A 80 -2.87 -21.74 -11.25
N GLN A 81 -3.01 -20.56 -10.65
CA GLN A 81 -3.68 -20.38 -9.36
C GLN A 81 -5.13 -20.86 -9.42
N ILE A 82 -5.89 -20.46 -10.45
CA ILE A 82 -7.28 -20.89 -10.65
C ILE A 82 -7.36 -22.41 -10.85
N VAL A 83 -6.46 -22.97 -11.66
CA VAL A 83 -6.39 -24.43 -11.90
C VAL A 83 -6.07 -25.19 -10.60
N GLN A 84 -5.11 -24.71 -9.80
CA GLN A 84 -4.78 -25.31 -8.50
C GLN A 84 -6.00 -25.32 -7.58
N PHE A 85 -6.75 -24.21 -7.50
CA PHE A 85 -7.98 -24.16 -6.70
C PHE A 85 -9.07 -25.09 -7.22
N TRP A 86 -9.22 -25.23 -8.54
CA TRP A 86 -10.19 -26.16 -9.12
C TRP A 86 -9.96 -27.59 -8.63
N PHE A 87 -8.70 -28.02 -8.55
CA PHE A 87 -8.33 -29.34 -8.03
C PHE A 87 -8.48 -29.48 -6.50
N HIS A 88 -8.31 -28.39 -5.74
CA HIS A 88 -8.33 -28.41 -4.26
C HIS A 88 -9.65 -27.88 -3.64
N ARG A 89 -10.68 -27.64 -4.45
CA ARG A 89 -11.96 -27.01 -4.04
C ARG A 89 -12.69 -27.74 -2.92
N ASN A 90 -12.50 -29.05 -2.79
CA ASN A 90 -13.24 -29.90 -1.84
C ASN A 90 -12.72 -29.78 -0.39
N GLY A 91 -11.61 -29.07 -0.15
CA GLY A 91 -10.98 -28.90 1.17
C GLY A 91 -10.99 -27.46 1.70
N LEU A 92 -11.84 -26.59 1.16
CA LEU A 92 -11.94 -25.19 1.57
C LEU A 92 -12.65 -25.09 2.93
N GLN A 93 -11.91 -24.73 3.97
CA GLN A 93 -12.44 -24.46 5.31
C GLN A 93 -12.03 -23.05 5.70
N ALA A 94 -12.88 -22.07 5.43
CA ALA A 94 -12.50 -20.67 5.64
C ALA A 94 -13.70 -19.73 5.86
N PRO A 95 -13.48 -18.61 6.54
CA PRO A 95 -14.48 -17.55 6.69
C PRO A 95 -14.91 -17.00 5.32
N GLY A 96 -16.15 -16.48 5.25
CA GLY A 96 -16.74 -16.01 4.00
C GLY A 96 -16.02 -14.78 3.41
N PHE A 97 -15.98 -14.71 2.07
CA PHE A 97 -15.36 -13.64 1.26
C PHE A 97 -15.54 -12.22 1.81
N VAL A 98 -16.75 -11.88 2.27
CA VAL A 98 -17.08 -10.53 2.75
C VAL A 98 -16.21 -10.11 3.94
N SER A 99 -15.94 -11.03 4.87
CA SER A 99 -15.14 -10.73 6.06
C SER A 99 -13.68 -10.41 5.70
N GLU A 100 -13.13 -11.10 4.72
CA GLU A 100 -11.76 -10.89 4.24
C GLU A 100 -11.65 -9.64 3.35
N ALA A 101 -12.65 -9.42 2.49
CA ALA A 101 -12.76 -8.20 1.69
C ALA A 101 -12.82 -6.93 2.56
N LEU A 102 -13.50 -6.99 3.71
CA LEU A 102 -13.51 -5.88 4.69
C LEU A 102 -12.13 -5.62 5.30
N ILE A 103 -11.31 -6.66 5.50
CA ILE A 103 -9.92 -6.51 5.95
C ILE A 103 -9.09 -5.84 4.85
N TRP A 104 -9.26 -6.24 3.59
CA TRP A 104 -8.59 -5.58 2.46
C TRP A 104 -9.01 -4.12 2.31
N LEU A 105 -10.30 -3.82 2.51
CA LEU A 105 -10.81 -2.46 2.46
C LEU A 105 -10.22 -1.59 3.59
N ARG A 106 -9.98 -2.16 4.78
CA ARG A 106 -9.24 -1.47 5.85
C ARG A 106 -7.78 -1.18 5.45
N ALA A 107 -7.14 -2.05 4.67
CA ALA A 107 -5.81 -1.77 4.13
C ALA A 107 -5.83 -0.65 3.08
N ALA A 108 -6.89 -0.57 2.27
CA ALA A 108 -7.08 0.51 1.28
C ALA A 108 -7.15 1.90 1.92
N GLU A 109 -7.54 2.00 3.20
CA GLU A 109 -7.48 3.25 3.97
C GLU A 109 -6.07 3.88 3.93
N TYR A 110 -5.01 3.08 4.06
CA TYR A 110 -3.63 3.58 4.04
C TYR A 110 -3.20 4.09 2.67
N VAL A 111 -3.78 3.55 1.59
CA VAL A 111 -3.58 4.08 0.24
C VAL A 111 -4.17 5.48 0.14
N LEU A 112 -5.36 5.71 0.69
CA LEU A 112 -5.98 7.05 0.71
C LEU A 112 -5.16 8.04 1.55
N TRP A 113 -4.63 7.60 2.69
CA TRP A 113 -3.70 8.40 3.49
C TRP A 113 -2.45 8.79 2.71
N PHE A 114 -1.85 7.84 1.99
CA PHE A 114 -0.71 8.13 1.13
C PHE A 114 -1.06 9.09 -0.02
N MET A 115 -2.22 8.92 -0.66
CA MET A 115 -2.68 9.84 -1.69
C MET A 115 -2.87 11.25 -1.13
N ALA A 116 -3.51 11.39 0.03
CA ALA A 116 -3.65 12.69 0.70
C ALA A 116 -2.29 13.35 0.98
N TYR A 117 -1.30 12.57 1.43
CA TYR A 117 0.08 13.03 1.59
C TYR A 117 0.67 13.55 0.27
N VAL A 118 0.58 12.79 -0.82
CA VAL A 118 1.10 13.19 -2.14
C VAL A 118 0.47 14.50 -2.62
N TYR A 119 -0.83 14.70 -2.40
CA TYR A 119 -1.51 15.94 -2.76
C TYR A 119 -1.16 17.13 -1.87
N LEU A 120 -0.87 16.90 -0.58
CA LEU A 120 -0.55 17.97 0.36
C LEU A 120 0.90 18.46 0.25
N VAL A 121 1.85 17.58 -0.09
CA VAL A 121 3.28 17.92 -0.23
C VAL A 121 3.51 19.16 -1.11
N PRO A 122 2.96 19.30 -2.34
CA PRO A 122 3.18 20.49 -3.16
C PRO A 122 2.49 21.75 -2.62
N VAL A 123 1.50 21.62 -1.74
CA VAL A 123 0.75 22.76 -1.19
C VAL A 123 1.42 23.27 0.09
N VAL A 124 1.65 22.39 1.05
CA VAL A 124 2.15 22.75 2.40
C VAL A 124 3.67 22.70 2.48
N GLY A 125 4.30 21.94 1.59
CA GLY A 125 5.73 21.69 1.58
C GLY A 125 6.09 20.39 2.27
N TYR A 126 7.27 19.87 1.96
CA TYR A 126 7.62 18.48 2.24
C TYR A 126 7.80 18.18 3.73
N LEU A 127 8.54 19.01 4.46
CA LEU A 127 8.79 18.81 5.89
C LEU A 127 7.50 18.84 6.75
N PRO A 128 6.68 19.90 6.72
CA PRO A 128 5.47 19.97 7.53
C PRO A 128 4.48 18.86 7.18
N THR A 129 4.36 18.52 5.89
CA THR A 129 3.46 17.44 5.44
C THR A 129 3.95 16.08 5.95
N THR A 130 5.25 15.80 5.89
CA THR A 130 5.82 14.52 6.34
C THR A 130 5.66 14.35 7.85
N ILE A 131 5.97 15.37 8.64
CA ILE A 131 5.83 15.32 10.10
C ILE A 131 4.34 15.19 10.46
N GLY A 132 3.46 16.00 9.87
CA GLY A 132 2.02 15.92 10.07
C GLY A 132 1.46 14.54 9.74
N PHE A 133 1.85 13.98 8.59
CA PHE A 133 1.45 12.66 8.16
C PHE A 133 1.85 11.56 9.14
N LEU A 134 3.11 11.55 9.60
CA LEU A 134 3.59 10.53 10.54
C LEU A 134 2.91 10.66 11.92
N MET A 135 2.64 11.87 12.40
CA MET A 135 1.88 12.08 13.63
C MET A 135 0.44 11.57 13.51
N LEU A 136 -0.24 11.86 12.39
CA LEU A 136 -1.59 11.37 12.12
C LEU A 136 -1.62 9.83 12.02
N MET A 137 -0.62 9.21 11.38
CA MET A 137 -0.49 7.76 11.31
C MET A 137 -0.26 7.12 12.68
N THR A 138 0.59 7.73 13.50
CA THR A 138 0.86 7.27 14.87
C THR A 138 -0.40 7.30 15.71
N TRP A 139 -1.19 8.38 15.60
CA TRP A 139 -2.49 8.48 16.24
C TRP A 139 -3.49 7.44 15.72
N ARG A 140 -3.58 7.26 14.40
CA ARG A 140 -4.51 6.33 13.74
C ARG A 140 -4.24 4.86 14.08
N LEU A 141 -2.97 4.50 14.24
CA LEU A 141 -2.51 3.18 14.69
C LEU A 141 -2.76 2.95 16.19
N GLY A 142 -3.21 3.95 16.94
CA GLY A 142 -3.56 3.84 18.35
C GLY A 142 -2.39 4.05 19.32
N TYR A 143 -1.22 4.47 18.83
CA TYR A 143 -0.08 4.84 19.68
C TYR A 143 -0.37 6.17 20.39
N ARG A 144 -1.01 6.09 21.56
CA ARG A 144 -1.46 7.28 22.31
C ARG A 144 -0.40 7.89 23.24
N HIS A 145 0.72 7.21 23.47
CA HIS A 145 1.77 7.72 24.35
C HIS A 145 2.57 8.85 23.68
N ARG A 146 2.86 9.92 24.44
CA ARG A 146 3.54 11.13 23.92
C ARG A 146 4.91 10.84 23.30
N LEU A 147 5.63 9.81 23.78
CA LEU A 147 6.92 9.43 23.20
C LEU A 147 6.79 9.00 21.74
N TYR A 148 5.72 8.31 21.34
CA TYR A 148 5.55 7.86 19.95
C TYR A 148 5.36 9.04 18.99
N PHE A 149 4.70 10.11 19.43
CA PHE A 149 4.62 11.35 18.66
C PHE A 149 5.99 12.03 18.52
N GLY A 150 6.81 12.00 19.57
CA GLY A 150 8.20 12.46 19.51
C GLY A 150 9.03 11.66 18.51
N PHE A 151 8.95 10.33 18.53
CA PHE A 151 9.61 9.47 17.55
C PHE A 151 9.08 9.71 16.12
N ALA A 152 7.77 9.89 15.95
CA ALA A 152 7.18 10.19 14.64
C ALA A 152 7.70 11.51 14.05
N ALA A 153 7.79 12.56 14.87
CA ALA A 153 8.34 13.84 14.44
C ALA A 153 9.84 13.73 14.11
N LEU A 154 10.61 13.03 14.93
CA LEU A 154 12.04 12.79 14.69
C LEU A 154 12.27 11.99 13.41
N SER A 155 11.51 10.91 13.19
CA SER A 155 11.57 10.11 11.97
C SER A 155 11.21 10.95 10.74
N GLY A 156 10.18 11.80 10.82
CA GLY A 156 9.82 12.71 9.73
C GLY A 156 10.94 13.69 9.38
N LEU A 157 11.57 14.27 10.40
CA LEU A 157 12.74 15.13 10.22
C LEU A 157 13.90 14.36 9.54
N LEU A 158 14.23 13.17 10.04
CA LEU A 158 15.31 12.35 9.50
C LEU A 158 15.05 11.95 8.05
N ILE A 159 13.82 11.56 7.70
CA ILE A 159 13.43 11.25 6.33
C ILE A 159 13.68 12.46 5.43
N VAL A 160 13.25 13.65 5.86
CA VAL A 160 13.43 14.86 5.06
C VAL A 160 14.91 15.18 4.85
N VAL A 161 15.71 15.10 5.91
CA VAL A 161 17.15 15.35 5.86
C VAL A 161 17.85 14.35 4.94
N ILE A 162 17.52 13.05 5.03
CA ILE A 162 18.11 12.03 4.15
C ILE A 162 17.74 12.30 2.69
N PHE A 163 16.46 12.56 2.40
CA PHE A 163 16.01 12.77 1.02
C PHE A 163 16.59 14.04 0.39
N LYS A 164 16.72 15.12 1.16
CA LYS A 164 17.24 16.38 0.64
C LYS A 164 18.77 16.41 0.61
N SER A 165 19.44 15.97 1.67
CA SER A 165 20.89 16.05 1.81
C SER A 165 21.63 14.91 1.13
N PHE A 166 21.12 13.68 1.23
CA PHE A 166 21.78 12.50 0.67
C PHE A 166 21.34 12.21 -0.76
N LEU A 167 20.02 12.22 -1.02
CA LEU A 167 19.47 11.87 -2.34
C LEU A 167 19.31 13.07 -3.29
N GLN A 168 19.56 14.30 -2.82
CA GLN A 168 19.46 15.55 -3.60
C GLN A 168 18.16 15.66 -4.41
N VAL A 169 17.05 15.13 -3.86
CA VAL A 169 15.77 15.15 -4.56
C VAL A 169 15.31 16.60 -4.69
N LYS A 170 14.99 17.00 -5.92
CA LYS A 170 14.41 18.32 -6.21
C LYS A 170 12.96 18.33 -5.76
N ILE A 171 12.73 18.76 -4.53
CA ILE A 171 11.38 18.89 -3.98
C ILE A 171 10.91 20.32 -4.22
N PRO A 172 9.81 20.53 -4.97
CA PRO A 172 9.25 21.85 -5.15
C PRO A 172 8.86 22.44 -3.79
N GLY A 173 9.20 23.71 -3.57
CA GLY A 173 8.77 24.44 -2.37
C GLY A 173 7.23 24.47 -2.31
N GLY A 174 6.68 24.32 -1.10
CA GLY A 174 5.22 24.33 -0.92
C GLY A 174 4.62 25.68 -1.31
N ALA A 175 3.48 25.67 -2.00
CA ALA A 175 2.77 26.90 -2.38
C ALA A 175 2.46 27.83 -1.19
N LEU A 176 2.25 27.26 0.01
CA LEU A 176 2.06 28.00 1.25
C LEU A 176 3.27 28.86 1.62
N TYR A 177 4.48 28.53 1.16
CA TYR A 177 5.68 29.34 1.42
C TYR A 177 5.64 30.70 0.74
N GLU A 178 4.80 30.90 -0.28
CA GLU A 178 4.64 32.19 -0.95
C GLU A 178 3.94 33.25 -0.10
N TYR A 179 3.17 32.82 0.90
CA TYR A 179 2.47 33.71 1.83
C TYR A 179 3.30 34.06 3.07
N LEU A 180 4.51 33.50 3.21
CA LEU A 180 5.39 33.84 4.32
C LEU A 180 6.13 35.17 4.07
N PRO A 181 6.48 35.92 5.12
CA PRO A 181 7.30 37.12 5.01
C PRO A 181 8.63 36.82 4.27
N ASP A 182 9.12 37.77 3.47
CA ASP A 182 10.24 37.55 2.52
C ASP A 182 11.48 36.88 3.12
N MET A 183 11.80 37.21 4.38
CA MET A 183 12.94 36.63 5.12
C MET A 183 12.75 35.13 5.42
N VAL A 184 11.53 34.69 5.74
CA VAL A 184 11.22 33.29 6.08
C VAL A 184 10.88 32.48 4.82
N ARG A 185 10.28 33.12 3.82
CA ARG A 185 9.99 32.54 2.50
C ARG A 185 11.27 32.05 1.81
N SER A 186 12.31 32.88 1.78
CA SER A 186 13.60 32.53 1.16
C SER A 186 14.22 31.29 1.83
N PHE A 187 14.17 31.22 3.17
CA PHE A 187 14.64 30.05 3.91
C PHE A 187 13.78 28.81 3.62
N ALA A 188 12.45 28.93 3.62
CA ALA A 188 11.54 27.81 3.41
C ALA A 188 11.64 27.20 2.00
N ILE A 189 11.80 28.04 0.97
CA ILE A 189 11.95 27.59 -0.42
C ILE A 189 13.31 26.92 -0.65
N LEU A 190 14.38 27.46 -0.05
CA LEU A 190 15.74 26.94 -0.26
C LEU A 190 16.01 25.69 0.61
N TYR A 191 15.55 25.69 1.86
CA TYR A 191 15.95 24.71 2.87
C TYR A 191 14.86 23.77 3.36
N LEU A 192 13.56 24.09 3.21
CA LEU A 192 12.44 23.19 3.56
C LEU A 192 11.81 22.47 2.34
#